data_AF-A0A4R1HHN9-F1
#
_entry.id   AF-A0A4R1HHN9-F1
#
_cell.length_a   1.000
_cell.length_b   1.000
_cell.length_c   1.000
_cell.angle_alpha   90.00
_cell.angle_beta   90.00
_cell.angle_gamma   90.00
#
_symmetry.space_group_name_H-M   'P 1'
#
loop_
_entity.id
_entity.type
_entity.pdbx_description
1 polymer ?
#
loop_
_entity_poly.entity_id
_entity_poly.type
_entity_poly.pdbx_seq_one_letter_code
_entity_poly.pdbx_strand_id
1 'polypeptide(L)'
;MATRDVDVLEALENVPQLADAQIWEIAARCRAYRARTSDGEDQTVEIEMSVDTAGRWMIVARDEERGLTAQGPPMPGLNGALGLVPWYELEDPAKD
;
A
#
# COMPACT_ATOMS: atom_id res chain seq x y z
N MET A 1 -1.44 7.45 -35.94
CA MET A 1 -1.35 6.04 -35.52
C MET A 1 -0.93 6.07 -34.07
N ALA A 2 -1.87 5.88 -33.14
CA ALA A 2 -1.53 5.73 -31.74
C ALA A 2 -0.71 4.44 -31.61
N THR A 3 0.48 4.55 -31.03
CA THR A 3 1.20 3.39 -30.49
C THR A 3 0.20 2.58 -29.68
N ARG A 4 0.06 1.29 -29.98
CA ARG A 4 -0.64 0.37 -29.08
C ARG A 4 0.13 0.46 -27.77
N ASP A 5 -0.42 1.19 -26.79
CA ASP A 5 0.06 1.12 -25.42
C ASP A 5 -0.07 -0.35 -25.04
N VAL A 6 1.09 -1.02 -24.96
CA VAL A 6 1.14 -2.38 -24.45
C VAL A 6 0.73 -2.26 -22.98
N ASP A 7 -0.34 -2.96 -22.61
CA ASP A 7 -0.68 -3.14 -21.20
C ASP A 7 0.45 -3.97 -20.58
N VAL A 8 1.37 -3.26 -19.91
CA VAL A 8 2.57 -3.87 -19.33
C VAL A 8 2.18 -4.85 -18.23
N LEU A 9 1.08 -4.58 -17.51
CA LEU A 9 0.61 -5.44 -16.45
C LEU A 9 0.08 -6.77 -17.02
N GLU A 10 -0.75 -6.71 -18.07
CA GLU A 10 -1.22 -7.90 -18.80
C GLU A 10 -0.05 -8.67 -19.43
N ALA A 11 0.95 -7.97 -19.96
CA ALA A 11 2.14 -8.61 -20.53
C ALA A 11 2.97 -9.35 -19.46
N LEU A 12 3.07 -8.81 -18.24
CA LEU A 12 3.83 -9.42 -17.15
C LEU A 12 3.15 -10.68 -16.58
N GLU A 13 1.82 -10.75 -16.57
CA GLU A 13 1.09 -11.96 -16.14
C GLU A 13 1.35 -13.18 -17.03
N ASN A 14 1.73 -12.93 -18.29
CA ASN A 14 2.06 -13.97 -19.26
C ASN A 14 3.53 -14.43 -19.21
N VAL A 15 4.35 -13.86 -18.32
CA VAL A 15 5.77 -14.24 -18.16
C VAL A 15 5.88 -15.50 -17.31
N PRO A 16 6.37 -16.64 -17.84
CA PRO A 16 6.40 -17.91 -17.10
C PRO A 16 7.20 -17.86 -15.80
N GLN A 17 8.24 -17.04 -15.75
CA GLN A 17 9.07 -16.85 -14.54
C GLN A 17 8.31 -16.15 -13.40
N LEU A 18 7.19 -15.50 -13.71
CA LEU A 18 6.32 -14.80 -12.75
C LEU A 18 5.03 -15.57 -12.47
N ALA A 19 4.92 -16.85 -12.88
CA ALA A 19 3.69 -17.62 -12.75
C ALA A 19 3.18 -17.75 -11.29
N ASP A 20 4.10 -17.76 -10.32
CA ASP A 20 3.77 -17.82 -8.88
C ASP A 20 3.76 -16.43 -8.22
N ALA A 21 4.01 -15.37 -8.97
CA ALA A 21 4.05 -14.00 -8.45
C ALA A 21 2.67 -13.33 -8.54
N GLN A 22 2.35 -12.51 -7.54
CA GLN A 22 1.24 -11.56 -7.64
C GLN A 22 1.80 -10.24 -8.15
N ILE A 23 1.27 -9.77 -9.28
CA ILE A 23 1.75 -8.56 -9.95
C ILE A 23 0.76 -7.43 -9.70
N TRP A 24 1.27 -6.29 -9.28
CA TRP A 24 0.49 -5.11 -8.94
C TRP A 24 1.09 -3.89 -9.61
N GLU A 25 0.25 -3.05 -10.20
CA GLU A 25 0.60 -1.72 -10.65
C GLU A 25 0.43 -0.73 -9.51
N ILE A 26 1.39 0.17 -9.34
CA ILE A 26 1.30 1.23 -8.33
C ILE A 26 0.42 2.35 -8.88
N ALA A 27 -0.81 2.42 -8.37
CA ALA A 27 -1.76 3.45 -8.77
C ALA A 27 -1.49 4.79 -8.07
N ALA A 28 -1.04 4.76 -6.81
CA ALA A 28 -0.72 5.97 -6.07
C ALA A 28 0.33 5.72 -4.97
N ARG A 29 1.10 6.76 -4.69
CA ARG A 29 1.96 6.87 -3.51
C ARG A 29 1.75 8.22 -2.85
N CYS A 30 1.54 8.23 -1.54
CA CYS A 30 1.41 9.45 -0.77
C CYS A 30 2.08 9.33 0.59
N ARG A 31 2.24 10.48 1.26
CA ARG A 31 2.81 10.57 2.60
C ARG A 31 1.80 11.26 3.50
N ALA A 32 1.46 10.61 4.60
CA ALA A 32 0.59 11.13 5.65
C ALA A 32 1.43 11.58 6.84
N TYR A 33 1.05 12.73 7.41
CA TYR A 33 1.65 13.27 8.63
C TYR A 33 0.55 13.31 9.69
N ARG A 34 0.81 12.76 10.87
CA ARG A 34 -0.14 12.76 11.99
C ARG A 34 0.56 12.90 13.32
N ALA A 35 -0.11 13.47 14.32
CA ALA A 35 0.34 13.38 15.70
C ALA A 35 0.01 11.98 16.26
N ARG A 36 0.96 11.36 16.97
CA ARG A 36 0.77 10.11 17.68
C ARG A 36 -0.01 10.35 18.96
N THR A 37 -1.01 9.51 19.18
CA THR A 37 -1.85 9.55 20.38
C THR A 37 -1.11 9.14 21.65
N SER A 38 -0.06 8.30 21.53
CA SER A 38 0.62 7.67 22.67
C SER A 38 1.68 8.54 23.35
N ASP A 39 2.28 9.50 22.62
CA ASP A 39 3.32 10.40 23.14
C ASP A 39 3.25 11.83 22.59
N GLY A 40 2.30 12.13 21.69
CA GLY A 40 2.11 13.47 21.14
C GLY A 40 3.14 13.88 20.07
N GLU A 41 4.05 12.98 19.70
CA GLU A 41 5.06 13.22 18.67
C GLU A 41 4.47 13.10 17.27
N ASP A 42 5.05 13.81 16.31
CA ASP A 42 4.66 13.66 14.90
C ASP A 42 5.13 12.31 14.34
N GLN A 43 4.31 11.73 13.47
CA GLN A 43 4.59 10.51 12.74
C GLN A 43 4.39 10.76 11.26
N THR A 44 5.35 10.28 10.48
CA THR A 44 5.28 10.25 9.02
C THR A 44 5.03 8.82 8.56
N VAL A 45 4.01 8.62 7.72
CA VAL A 45 3.67 7.31 7.17
C VAL A 45 3.62 7.40 5.65
N GLU A 46 4.37 6.54 4.97
CA GLU A 46 4.30 6.37 3.53
C GLU A 46 3.21 5.37 3.19
N ILE A 47 2.39 5.68 2.19
CA ILE A 47 1.27 4.85 1.78
C ILE A 47 1.41 4.57 0.29
N GLU A 48 1.48 3.29 -0.06
CA GLU A 48 1.44 2.80 -1.42
C GLU A 48 0.10 2.12 -1.66
N MET A 49 -0.57 2.49 -2.76
CA MET A 49 -1.81 1.88 -3.22
C MET A 49 -1.55 1.27 -4.59
N SER A 50 -1.73 -0.04 -4.68
CA SER A 50 -1.47 -0.81 -5.90
C SER A 50 -2.73 -1.56 -6.33
N VAL A 51 -2.86 -1.81 -7.63
CA VAL A 51 -4.02 -2.47 -8.25
C VAL A 51 -3.54 -3.56 -9.22
N ASP A 52 -4.29 -4.65 -9.36
CA ASP A 52 -3.99 -5.70 -10.34
C ASP A 52 -4.96 -5.69 -11.54
N THR A 53 -4.75 -6.59 -12.52
CA THR A 53 -5.59 -6.72 -13.72
C THR A 53 -7.04 -7.10 -13.39
N ALA A 54 -7.26 -7.76 -12.25
CA ALA A 54 -8.58 -8.13 -11.74
C ALA A 54 -9.27 -6.97 -10.99
N GLY A 55 -8.62 -5.80 -10.88
CA GLY A 55 -9.14 -4.63 -10.17
C GLY A 55 -9.10 -4.76 -8.66
N ARG A 56 -8.37 -5.76 -8.11
CA ARG A 56 -8.11 -5.88 -6.68
C ARG A 56 -7.09 -4.81 -6.28
N TRP A 57 -7.19 -4.34 -5.05
CA TRP A 57 -6.30 -3.35 -4.47
C TRP A 57 -5.43 -3.92 -3.34
N MET A 58 -4.21 -3.43 -3.24
CA MET A 58 -3.31 -3.65 -2.12
C MET A 58 -2.86 -2.31 -1.57
N ILE A 59 -2.93 -2.14 -0.25
CA ILE A 59 -2.46 -0.94 0.44
C ILE A 59 -1.34 -1.34 1.39
N VAL A 60 -0.20 -0.67 1.27
CA VAL A 60 0.94 -0.84 2.18
C VAL A 60 1.24 0.50 2.82
N ALA A 61 1.20 0.55 4.15
CA ALA A 61 1.59 1.70 4.96
C ALA A 61 2.90 1.40 5.67
N ARG A 62 3.87 2.32 5.61
CA ARG A 62 5.21 2.16 6.20
C ARG A 62 5.57 3.36 7.06
N ASP A 63 6.07 3.09 8.26
CA ASP A 63 6.78 4.06 9.10
C ASP A 63 8.26 3.64 9.09
N GLU A 64 9.06 4.27 8.23
CA GLU A 64 10.47 3.91 8.04
C GLU A 64 11.33 4.22 9.26
N GLU A 65 11.02 5.30 9.99
CA GLU A 65 11.78 5.72 11.17
C GLU A 65 11.73 4.65 12.26
N ARG A 66 10.59 3.96 12.37
CA ARG A 66 10.34 2.94 13.39
C ARG A 66 10.40 1.51 12.86
N GLY A 67 10.60 1.35 11.55
CA GLY A 67 10.65 0.04 10.90
C GLY A 67 9.31 -0.71 10.94
N LEU A 68 8.18 0.00 10.98
CA LEU A 68 6.84 -0.61 11.08
C LEU A 68 6.17 -0.67 9.70
N THR A 69 5.44 -1.75 9.43
CA THR A 69 4.72 -1.95 8.17
C THR A 69 3.34 -2.54 8.46
N ALA A 70 2.32 -1.95 7.86
CA ALA A 70 0.95 -2.43 7.91
C ALA A 70 0.41 -2.63 6.49
N GLN A 71 -0.38 -3.69 6.29
CA GLN A 71 -0.98 -4.02 5.01
C GLN A 71 -2.49 -4.28 5.18
N GLY A 72 -3.32 -3.70 4.31
CA GLY A 72 -4.79 -3.79 4.41
C GLY A 72 -5.47 -4.41 3.18
N PRO A 73 -6.73 -4.89 3.32
CA PRO A 73 -7.49 -5.51 2.23
C PRO A 73 -7.94 -4.50 1.14
N PRO A 74 -8.32 -4.98 -0.06
CA PRO A 74 -8.76 -4.16 -1.19
C PRO A 74 -10.01 -3.35 -0.86
N MET A 75 -9.94 -2.01 -0.82
CA MET A 75 -11.12 -1.15 -0.61
C MET A 75 -11.11 0.10 -1.50
N PRO A 76 -12.28 0.61 -1.92
CA PRO A 76 -12.44 1.50 -3.07
C PRO A 76 -12.26 3.00 -2.74
N GLY A 77 -11.33 3.36 -1.87
CA GLY A 77 -11.00 4.78 -1.67
C GLY A 77 -9.97 5.07 -0.59
N LEU A 78 -9.17 6.12 -0.80
CA LEU A 78 -8.10 6.59 0.09
C LEU A 78 -8.56 6.82 1.54
N ASN A 79 -9.78 7.36 1.74
CA ASN A 79 -10.34 7.56 3.08
C ASN A 79 -10.71 6.25 3.78
N GLY A 80 -11.16 5.23 3.02
CA GLY A 80 -11.42 3.90 3.55
C GLY A 80 -10.12 3.12 3.80
N ALA A 81 -9.13 3.28 2.93
CA ALA A 81 -7.79 2.72 3.06
C ALA A 81 -7.11 3.21 4.35
N LEU A 82 -7.11 4.53 4.58
CA LEU A 82 -6.61 5.12 5.82
C LEU A 82 -7.39 4.64 7.05
N GLY A 83 -8.71 4.43 6.96
CA GLY A 83 -9.51 3.91 8.07
C GLY A 83 -9.30 2.42 8.39
N LEU A 84 -8.70 1.66 7.48
CA LEU A 84 -8.49 0.21 7.60
C LEU A 84 -7.03 -0.19 7.84
N VAL A 85 -6.08 0.74 7.74
CA VAL A 85 -4.73 0.48 8.25
C VAL A 85 -4.89 0.10 9.73
N PRO A 86 -4.40 -1.08 10.15
CA PRO A 86 -4.40 -1.46 11.56
C PRO A 86 -3.38 -0.59 12.30
N TRP A 87 -3.75 0.68 12.56
CA TRP A 87 -2.85 1.68 13.13
C TRP A 87 -2.28 1.27 14.48
N TYR A 88 -2.97 0.38 15.21
CA TYR A 88 -2.49 -0.21 16.45
C TYR A 88 -1.20 -1.03 16.23
N GLU A 89 -0.97 -1.60 15.05
CA GLU A 89 0.30 -2.29 14.69
C GLU A 89 1.44 -1.30 14.41
N LEU A 90 1.10 -0.02 14.17
CA LEU A 90 2.03 1.10 14.07
C LEU A 90 2.17 1.85 15.41
N GLU A 91 1.47 1.40 16.45
CA GLU A 91 1.67 1.81 17.83
C GLU A 91 2.53 0.74 18.52
N ASP A 92 3.42 1.18 19.40
CA ASP A 92 4.55 0.39 19.93
C ASP A 92 4.10 -0.96 20.54
N PRO A 93 4.61 -2.12 20.07
CA PRO A 93 4.23 -3.44 20.58
C PRO A 93 4.69 -3.71 22.03
N ALA A 94 5.48 -2.81 22.63
CA ALA A 94 6.00 -2.95 23.99
C ALA A 94 5.15 -2.26 25.09
N LYS A 95 3.96 -1.75 24.76
CA LYS A 95 3.03 -1.17 25.75
C LYS A 95 1.77 -2.02 25.92
N ASP A 96 1.94 -3.21 26.49
CA ASP A 96 0.95 -3.91 27.32
C ASP A 96 1.66 -4.49 28.56
#